data_AF-A0A9D6ZWD7-F1
#
_entry.id   AF-A0A9D6ZWD7-F1
#
_cell.length_a   1.000
_cell.length_b   1.000
_cell.length_c   1.000
_cell.angle_alpha   90.00
_cell.angle_beta   90.00
_cell.angle_gamma   90.00
#
_symmetry.space_group_name_H-M   'P 1'
#
loop_
_entity.id
_entity.type
_entity.pdbx_description
1 polymer ?
#
loop_
_entity_poly.entity_id
_entity_poly.type
_entity_poly.pdbx_seq_one_letter_code
_entity_poly.pdbx_strand_id
1 'polypeptide(L)'
;MKGFYPKRPVKSFLDLEVYQKALAICVAVTKRVNAVAPEDETATLITTELTHRVLKIPLQIAQAHSWRFADQSKAHQTLEEAMTNCNLAVVYLEQYRDICNTGIETDFFEEQVKGLVGLRQKTLYLQRSWRKFIGEKQ
;
A
#
# COMPACT_ATOMS: atom_id res chain seq x y z
N MET A 1 25.67 0.33 24.15
CA MET A 1 24.20 0.47 24.29
C MET A 1 23.71 1.46 23.25
N LYS A 2 22.77 1.10 22.36
CA LYS A 2 22.10 2.10 21.51
C LYS A 2 21.16 2.92 22.40
N GLY A 3 21.40 4.22 22.49
CA GLY A 3 20.56 5.13 23.28
C GLY A 3 19.10 5.07 22.83
N PHE A 4 18.17 5.03 23.78
CA PHE A 4 16.75 5.13 23.49
C PHE A 4 16.46 6.56 23.03
N TYR A 5 16.19 6.73 21.74
CA TYR A 5 15.64 7.98 21.21
C TYR A 5 14.13 7.81 21.06
N PRO A 6 13.30 8.68 21.67
CA PRO A 6 11.86 8.60 21.50
C PRO A 6 11.53 8.76 20.02
N LYS A 7 10.70 7.85 19.50
CA LYS A 7 10.22 7.91 18.11
C LYS A 7 9.49 9.25 17.90
N ARG A 8 9.67 9.87 16.73
CA ARG A 8 8.94 11.10 16.38
C ARG A 8 7.44 10.89 16.61
N PRO A 9 6.76 11.84 17.28
CA PRO A 9 5.31 11.74 17.48
C PRO A 9 4.59 11.79 16.14
N VAL A 10 3.66 10.85 15.93
CA VAL A 10 2.81 10.80 14.74
C VAL A 10 1.68 11.81 14.90
N LYS A 11 1.75 12.92 14.16
CA LYS A 11 0.73 13.99 14.17
C LYS A 11 -0.18 13.89 12.95
N SER A 12 0.35 13.42 11.84
CA SER A 12 -0.34 13.27 10.55
C SER A 12 -0.15 11.86 9.99
N PHE A 13 -1.05 11.44 9.09
CA PHE A 13 -0.85 10.23 8.30
C PHE A 13 0.44 10.31 7.47
N LEU A 14 0.89 11.52 7.13
CA LEU A 14 2.15 11.79 6.45
C LEU A 14 3.37 11.31 7.25
N ASP A 15 3.26 11.19 8.57
CA ASP A 15 4.34 10.71 9.45
C ASP A 15 4.43 9.16 9.46
N LEU A 16 3.44 8.46 8.90
CA LEU A 16 3.42 7.00 8.87
C LEU A 16 4.36 6.48 7.77
N GLU A 17 5.35 5.68 8.15
CA GLU A 17 6.25 4.99 7.21
C GLU A 17 5.45 4.18 6.17
N VAL A 18 4.35 3.53 6.59
CA VAL A 18 3.48 2.78 5.69
C VAL A 18 2.81 3.65 4.64
N TYR A 19 2.43 4.89 4.99
CA TYR A 19 1.83 5.81 4.03
C TYR A 19 2.89 6.27 3.01
N GLN A 20 4.07 6.67 3.48
CA GLN A 20 5.16 7.12 2.62
C GLN A 20 5.58 6.04 1.61
N LYS A 21 5.68 4.79 2.07
CA LYS A 21 5.97 3.63 1.21
C LYS A 21 4.85 3.31 0.24
N ALA A 22 3.60 3.33 0.70
CA ALA A 22 2.45 3.14 -0.16
C ALA A 22 2.40 4.18 -1.29
N LEU A 23 2.66 5.45 -0.96
CA LEU A 23 2.70 6.54 -1.94
C LEU A 23 3.83 6.35 -2.95
N ALA A 24 5.03 5.96 -2.50
CA ALA A 24 6.17 5.71 -3.38
C ALA A 24 5.87 4.59 -4.40
N ILE A 25 5.34 3.45 -3.93
CA ILE A 25 4.95 2.33 -4.80
C ILE A 25 3.85 2.76 -5.77
N CYS A 26 2.82 3.45 -5.27
CA CYS A 26 1.73 3.95 -6.10
C CYS A 26 2.24 4.83 -7.25
N VAL A 27 3.09 5.82 -6.95
CA VAL A 27 3.66 6.70 -7.98
C VAL A 27 4.54 5.93 -8.96
N ALA A 28 5.39 5.02 -8.47
CA ALA A 28 6.29 4.24 -9.30
C ALA A 28 5.52 3.33 -10.28
N VAL A 29 4.55 2.56 -9.78
CA VAL A 29 3.71 1.67 -10.58
C VAL A 29 2.88 2.48 -11.56
N THR A 30 2.07 3.44 -11.10
CA THR A 30 1.15 4.19 -11.97
C THR A 30 1.89 4.92 -13.09
N LYS A 31 3.05 5.51 -12.83
CA LYS A 31 3.84 6.18 -13.88
C LYS A 31 4.36 5.22 -14.94
N ARG A 32 4.83 4.03 -14.53
CA ARG A 32 5.43 3.06 -15.44
C ARG A 32 4.37 2.34 -16.27
N VAL A 33 3.30 1.86 -15.64
CA VAL A 33 2.29 1.04 -16.32
C VAL A 33 1.37 1.85 -17.25
N ASN A 34 1.21 3.15 -16.99
CA ASN A 34 0.43 4.06 -17.84
C ASN A 34 1.31 4.87 -18.81
N ALA A 35 2.59 4.57 -18.93
CA ALA A 35 3.49 5.28 -19.87
C ALA A 35 3.16 4.97 -21.34
N VAL A 36 2.60 3.79 -21.59
CA VAL A 36 2.20 3.31 -22.91
C VAL A 36 0.71 2.99 -22.86
N ALA A 37 -0.01 3.33 -23.93
CA ALA A 37 -1.43 2.98 -24.04
C ALA A 37 -1.59 1.45 -24.14
N PRO A 38 -2.59 0.86 -23.47
CA PRO A 38 -2.86 -0.56 -23.60
C PRO A 38 -3.19 -0.95 -25.05
N GLU A 39 -2.69 -2.10 -25.50
CA GLU A 39 -2.84 -2.55 -26.89
C GLU A 39 -4.23 -3.15 -27.18
N ASP A 40 -4.88 -3.72 -26.16
CA ASP A 40 -6.20 -4.33 -26.27
C ASP A 40 -7.06 -4.14 -25.00
N GLU A 41 -8.28 -4.70 -25.02
CA GLU A 41 -9.22 -4.63 -23.90
C GLU A 41 -8.72 -5.37 -22.65
N THR A 42 -7.99 -6.47 -22.81
CA THR A 42 -7.41 -7.24 -21.70
C THR A 42 -6.34 -6.41 -20.99
N ALA A 43 -5.43 -5.80 -21.75
CA ALA A 43 -4.41 -4.91 -21.25
C ALA A 43 -5.03 -3.67 -20.59
N THR A 44 -6.13 -3.15 -21.14
CA THR A 44 -6.88 -2.04 -20.54
C THR A 44 -7.43 -2.42 -19.17
N LEU A 45 -8.06 -3.60 -19.06
CA LEU A 45 -8.62 -4.10 -17.80
C LEU A 45 -7.54 -4.30 -16.74
N ILE A 46 -6.45 -5.00 -17.09
CA ILE A 46 -5.33 -5.27 -16.17
C ILE A 46 -4.70 -3.96 -15.68
N THR A 47 -4.40 -3.04 -16.60
CA THR A 47 -3.76 -1.75 -16.27
C THR A 47 -4.67 -0.88 -15.39
N THR A 48 -5.97 -0.85 -15.68
CA THR A 48 -6.97 -0.11 -14.89
C THR A 48 -7.07 -0.67 -13.48
N GLU A 49 -7.20 -1.99 -13.35
CA GLU A 49 -7.30 -2.64 -12.05
C GLU A 49 -6.01 -2.45 -11.24
N LEU A 50 -4.84 -2.69 -11.82
CA LEU A 50 -3.55 -2.46 -11.16
C LEU A 50 -3.46 -1.02 -10.62
N THR A 51 -3.75 -0.04 -11.48
CA THR A 51 -3.72 1.39 -11.12
C THR A 51 -4.70 1.69 -9.99
N HIS A 52 -5.92 1.16 -10.07
CA HIS A 52 -6.92 1.33 -9.02
C HIS A 52 -6.45 0.73 -7.67
N ARG A 53 -5.88 -0.48 -7.67
CA ARG A 53 -5.39 -1.12 -6.44
C ARG A 53 -4.27 -0.32 -5.79
N VAL A 54 -3.26 0.11 -6.55
CA VAL A 54 -2.13 0.85 -5.97
C VAL A 54 -2.52 2.25 -5.47
N LEU A 55 -3.49 2.91 -6.11
CA LEU A 55 -4.03 4.19 -5.64
C LEU A 55 -4.84 4.05 -4.34
N LYS A 56 -5.56 2.94 -4.16
CA LYS A 56 -6.37 2.70 -2.96
C LYS A 56 -5.54 2.53 -1.70
N ILE A 57 -4.35 1.93 -1.77
CA ILE A 57 -3.54 1.63 -0.58
C ILE A 57 -3.18 2.90 0.24
N PRO A 58 -2.54 3.95 -0.32
CA PRO A 58 -2.24 5.16 0.44
C PRO A 58 -3.51 5.91 0.89
N LEU A 59 -4.57 5.89 0.07
CA LEU A 59 -5.88 6.46 0.42
C LEU A 59 -6.45 5.80 1.67
N GLN A 60 -6.49 4.47 1.70
CA GLN A 60 -7.05 3.71 2.82
C GLN A 60 -6.21 3.86 4.08
N ILE A 61 -4.87 3.93 3.97
CA ILE A 61 -4.02 4.23 5.14
C ILE A 61 -4.36 5.61 5.72
N ALA A 62 -4.54 6.63 4.88
CA ALA A 62 -4.93 7.96 5.33
C ALA A 62 -6.35 7.99 5.94
N GLN A 63 -7.30 7.28 5.32
CA GLN A 63 -8.66 7.13 5.85
C GLN A 63 -8.66 6.43 7.21
N ALA A 64 -7.97 5.30 7.34
CA ALA A 64 -7.86 4.57 8.59
C ALA A 64 -7.25 5.44 9.69
N HIS A 65 -6.22 6.23 9.35
CA HIS A 65 -5.65 7.21 10.28
C HIS A 65 -6.71 8.22 10.77
N SER A 66 -7.58 8.74 9.90
CA SER A 66 -8.66 9.65 10.30
C SER A 66 -9.67 9.01 11.26
N TRP A 67 -9.95 7.71 11.10
CA TRP A 67 -10.91 6.99 11.94
C TRP A 67 -10.32 6.46 13.27
N ARG A 68 -8.99 6.40 13.40
CA ARG A 68 -8.29 5.66 14.48
C ARG A 68 -8.72 5.97 15.92
N PHE A 69 -9.28 7.15 16.18
CA PHE A 69 -9.81 7.55 17.48
C PHE A 69 -11.34 7.67 17.53
N ALA A 70 -12.00 7.84 16.38
CA ALA A 70 -13.44 8.05 16.29
C ALA A 70 -14.21 6.73 16.11
N ASP A 71 -13.73 5.85 15.23
CA ASP A 71 -14.33 4.54 14.95
C ASP A 71 -13.20 3.54 14.67
N GLN A 72 -12.84 2.82 15.72
CA GLN A 72 -11.74 1.87 15.66
C GLN A 72 -12.07 0.69 14.76
N SER A 73 -13.29 0.16 14.81
CA SER A 73 -13.68 -0.98 13.96
C SER A 73 -13.51 -0.62 12.49
N LYS A 74 -13.98 0.56 12.10
CA LYS A 74 -13.81 1.10 10.76
C LYS A 74 -12.34 1.33 10.41
N ALA A 75 -11.54 1.91 11.31
CA ALA A 75 -10.10 2.07 11.08
C ALA A 75 -9.39 0.72 10.83
N HIS A 76 -9.74 -0.31 11.59
CA HIS A 76 -9.18 -1.65 11.43
C HIS A 76 -9.60 -2.27 10.10
N GLN A 77 -10.88 -2.22 9.76
CA GLN A 77 -11.41 -2.71 8.50
C GLN A 77 -10.73 -2.01 7.31
N THR A 78 -10.58 -0.69 7.36
CA THR A 78 -9.90 0.06 6.29
C THR A 78 -8.42 -0.34 6.15
N LEU A 79 -7.72 -0.67 7.24
CA LEU A 79 -6.35 -1.23 7.14
C LEU A 79 -6.34 -2.65 6.57
N GLU A 80 -7.32 -3.49 6.88
CA GLU A 80 -7.49 -4.81 6.23
C GLU A 80 -7.72 -4.66 4.72
N GLU A 81 -8.55 -3.71 4.31
CA GLU A 81 -8.76 -3.43 2.88
C GLU A 81 -7.47 -2.93 2.20
N ALA A 82 -6.66 -2.11 2.88
CA ALA A 82 -5.36 -1.70 2.36
C ALA A 82 -4.41 -2.90 2.17
N MET A 83 -4.42 -3.85 3.11
CA MET A 83 -3.65 -5.09 3.00
C MET A 83 -4.17 -6.00 1.89
N THR A 84 -5.49 -6.07 1.71
CA THR A 84 -6.12 -6.77 0.57
C THR A 84 -5.68 -6.14 -0.76
N ASN A 85 -5.70 -4.81 -0.87
CA ASN A 85 -5.22 -4.12 -2.06
C ASN A 85 -3.72 -4.31 -2.29
N CYS A 86 -2.88 -4.50 -1.26
CA CYS A 86 -1.48 -4.89 -1.46
C CYS A 86 -1.38 -6.24 -2.17
N ASN A 87 -2.14 -7.24 -1.72
CA ASN A 87 -2.14 -8.57 -2.33
C ASN A 87 -2.70 -8.55 -3.76
N LEU A 88 -3.82 -7.85 -3.98
CA LEU A 88 -4.41 -7.73 -5.32
C LEU A 88 -3.49 -6.97 -6.26
N ALA A 89 -2.81 -5.92 -5.78
CA ALA A 89 -1.82 -5.21 -6.59
C ALA A 89 -0.67 -6.12 -7.02
N VAL A 90 -0.20 -7.05 -6.18
CA VAL A 90 0.80 -8.07 -6.58
C VAL A 90 0.27 -8.92 -7.73
N VAL A 91 -0.95 -9.45 -7.61
CA VAL A 91 -1.57 -10.28 -8.66
C VAL A 91 -1.66 -9.52 -9.99
N TYR A 92 -2.19 -8.29 -9.98
CA TYR A 92 -2.32 -7.51 -11.20
C TYR A 92 -0.96 -7.03 -11.75
N LEU A 93 0.05 -6.86 -10.90
CA LEU A 93 1.40 -6.50 -11.31
C LEU A 93 2.09 -7.67 -12.02
N GLU A 94 1.90 -8.90 -11.54
CA GLU A 94 2.36 -10.12 -12.23
C GLU A 94 1.63 -10.32 -13.56
N GLN A 95 0.30 -10.13 -13.58
CA GLN A 95 -0.48 -10.18 -14.81
C GLN A 95 0.00 -9.14 -15.83
N TYR A 96 0.24 -7.89 -15.39
CA TYR A 96 0.78 -6.86 -16.27
C TYR A 96 2.15 -7.27 -16.82
N ARG A 97 3.06 -7.77 -15.96
CA ARG A 97 4.39 -8.22 -16.37
C ARG A 97 4.33 -9.30 -17.45
N ASP A 98 3.46 -10.28 -17.27
CA ASP A 98 3.46 -11.49 -18.11
C ASP A 98 2.56 -11.38 -19.35
N ILE A 99 1.58 -10.46 -19.34
CA ILE A 99 0.58 -10.32 -20.40
C ILE A 99 0.72 -9.00 -21.16
N CYS A 100 0.95 -7.89 -20.45
CA CYS A 100 0.83 -6.54 -21.02
C CYS A 100 2.15 -5.83 -21.25
N ASN A 101 3.22 -6.24 -20.56
CA ASN A 101 4.47 -5.51 -20.51
C ASN A 101 5.24 -5.59 -21.85
N THR A 102 5.58 -4.43 -22.41
CA THR A 102 6.32 -4.31 -23.67
C THR A 102 7.71 -3.70 -23.52
N GLY A 103 8.14 -3.34 -22.30
CA GLY A 103 9.44 -2.68 -22.14
C GLY A 103 9.88 -2.30 -20.74
N ILE A 104 9.18 -2.72 -19.68
CA ILE A 104 9.61 -2.53 -18.29
C ILE A 104 10.47 -3.72 -17.87
N GLU A 105 11.58 -3.45 -17.20
CA GLU A 105 12.53 -4.45 -16.75
C GLU A 105 11.95 -5.35 -15.64
N THR A 106 12.29 -6.65 -15.65
CA THR A 106 11.81 -7.62 -14.63
C THR A 106 12.12 -7.17 -13.21
N ASP A 107 13.30 -6.61 -12.96
CA ASP A 107 13.75 -6.12 -11.66
C ASP A 107 12.79 -5.07 -11.05
N PHE A 108 12.16 -4.25 -11.89
CA PHE A 108 11.15 -3.29 -11.44
C PHE A 108 9.96 -4.02 -10.79
N PHE A 109 9.45 -5.04 -11.46
CA PHE A 109 8.32 -5.82 -10.95
C PHE A 109 8.69 -6.55 -9.65
N GLU A 110 9.87 -7.18 -9.60
CA GLU A 110 10.35 -7.85 -8.39
C GLU A 110 10.48 -6.89 -7.20
N GLU A 111 11.02 -5.70 -7.44
CA GLU A 111 11.12 -4.65 -6.42
C GLU A 111 9.74 -4.22 -5.91
N GLN A 112 8.79 -3.97 -6.82
CA GLN A 112 7.44 -3.54 -6.43
C GLN A 112 6.66 -4.65 -5.72
N VAL A 113 6.78 -5.92 -6.14
CA VAL A 113 6.18 -7.08 -5.45
C VAL A 113 6.73 -7.18 -4.03
N LYS A 114 8.06 -7.13 -3.87
CA LYS A 114 8.71 -7.14 -2.55
C LYS A 114 8.26 -5.96 -1.69
N GLY A 115 8.12 -4.78 -2.31
CA GLY A 115 7.59 -3.58 -1.69
C GLY A 115 6.18 -3.75 -1.15
N LEU A 116 5.26 -4.28 -1.96
CA LEU A 116 3.85 -4.52 -1.60
C LEU A 116 3.70 -5.57 -0.48
N VAL A 117 4.45 -6.67 -0.56
CA VAL A 117 4.46 -7.71 0.50
C VAL A 117 5.00 -7.14 1.81
N GLY A 118 6.11 -6.39 1.76
CA GLY A 118 6.67 -5.72 2.93
C GLY A 118 5.76 -4.64 3.50
N LEU A 119 5.06 -3.90 2.64
CA LEU A 119 4.09 -2.89 3.03
C LEU A 119 2.91 -3.53 3.76
N ARG A 120 2.32 -4.61 3.24
CA ARG A 120 1.27 -5.37 3.92
C ARG A 120 1.68 -5.75 5.34
N GLN A 121 2.89 -6.30 5.51
CA GLN A 121 3.37 -6.72 6.82
C GLN A 121 3.52 -5.54 7.80
N LYS A 122 3.99 -4.38 7.31
CA LYS A 122 4.09 -3.16 8.11
C LYS A 122 2.71 -2.59 8.46
N THR A 123 1.74 -2.67 7.55
CA THR A 123 0.35 -2.27 7.79
C THR A 123 -0.29 -3.14 8.87
N LEU A 124 -0.04 -4.46 8.88
CA LEU A 124 -0.47 -5.34 9.96
C LEU A 124 0.14 -4.94 11.31
N TYR A 125 1.43 -4.57 11.33
CA TYR A 125 2.06 -4.07 12.55
C TYR A 125 1.49 -2.75 13.03
N LEU A 126 1.16 -1.83 12.11
CA LEU A 126 0.46 -0.59 12.44
C LEU A 126 -0.90 -0.89 13.09
N GLN A 127 -1.70 -1.75 12.48
CA GLN A 127 -3.00 -2.16 13.00
C GLN A 127 -2.87 -2.76 14.42
N ARG A 128 -1.94 -3.70 14.63
CA ARG A 128 -1.66 -4.28 15.95
C ARG A 128 -1.20 -3.23 16.97
N SER A 129 -0.39 -2.26 16.54
CA SER A 129 0.04 -1.16 17.41
C SER A 129 -1.15 -0.32 17.86
N TRP A 130 -2.09 -0.01 16.96
CA TRP A 130 -3.30 0.73 17.31
C TRP A 130 -4.19 -0.05 18.28
N ARG A 131 -4.28 -1.38 18.17
CA ARG A 131 -4.97 -2.21 19.19
C ARG A 131 -4.34 -2.09 20.59
N LYS A 132 -3.01 -2.15 20.66
CA LYS A 132 -2.27 -2.15 21.94
C LYS A 132 -2.40 -0.83 22.72
N PHE A 133 -2.32 0.31 22.04
CA PHE A 133 -2.46 1.63 22.68
C PHE A 133 -3.82 1.85 23.36
N ILE A 134 -4.80 1.00 23.09
CA ILE A 134 -6.16 1.12 23.60
C ILE A 134 -6.45 0.02 24.63
N GLY A 135 -5.87 -1.18 24.47
CA GLY A 135 -5.93 -2.24 25.49
C GLY A 135 -5.11 -1.97 26.76
N GLU A 136 -4.20 -1.00 26.75
CA GLU A 136 -3.46 -0.51 27.93
C GLU A 136 -4.15 0.70 28.61
N LYS A 137 -5.38 1.05 28.20
CA LYS A 137 -6.26 1.93 28.99
C LYS A 137 -7.31 1.10 29.72
N GLN A 138 -6.87 0.24 30.62
CA GLN A 138 -7.61 -0.19 31.81
C GLN A 138 -6.63 -0.73 32.85
#